data_AF-A0A956LLL3-F1
#
_entry.id   AF-A0A956LLL3-F1
#
_cell.length_a   1.000
_cell.length_b   1.000
_cell.length_c   1.000
_cell.angle_alpha   90.00
_cell.angle_beta   90.00
_cell.angle_gamma   90.00
#
_symmetry.space_group_name_H-M   'P 1'
#
loop_
_entity.id
_entity.type
_entity.pdbx_description
1 polymer ?
#
loop_
_entity_poly.entity_id
_entity_poly.type
_entity_poly.pdbx_seq_one_letter_code
_entity_poly.pdbx_strand_id
1 'polypeptide(L)' 'APEHLERLRARGLKKKRALAIREFALGLEGLRRFVDREPLYRVHECVFGVLSLESEAVDPRL' A
#
# COMPACT_ATOMS: atom_id res chain seq x y z
N ALA A 1 -28.68 -7.78 -13.83
CA ALA A 1 -28.89 -9.17 -13.39
C ALA A 1 -28.32 -9.36 -11.97
N PRO A 2 -29.12 -9.81 -10.98
CA PRO A 2 -28.68 -10.00 -9.59
C PRO A 2 -27.50 -10.96 -9.44
N GLU A 3 -27.36 -11.92 -10.35
CA GLU A 3 -26.26 -12.92 -10.38
C GLU A 3 -24.84 -12.33 -10.46
N HIS A 4 -24.68 -11.15 -11.06
CA HIS A 4 -23.36 -10.49 -11.13
C HIS A 4 -22.96 -9.87 -9.78
N LEU A 5 -23.93 -9.43 -8.97
CA LEU A 5 -23.67 -8.83 -7.67
C LEU A 5 -23.19 -9.88 -6.65
N GLU A 6 -23.75 -11.09 -6.69
CA GLU A 6 -23.28 -12.20 -5.84
C GLU A 6 -21.81 -12.54 -6.12
N ARG A 7 -21.40 -12.58 -7.40
CA ARG A 7 -19.99 -12.79 -7.78
C ARG A 7 -19.07 -11.67 -7.32
N LEU A 8 -19.54 -10.41 -7.31
CA LEU A 8 -18.76 -9.25 -6.88
C LEU A 8 -18.65 -9.12 -5.35
N ARG A 9 -19.53 -9.75 -4.57
CA ARG A 9 -19.40 -9.81 -3.11
C ARG A 9 -18.24 -10.69 -2.65
N ALA A 10 -17.89 -11.73 -3.42
CA ALA A 10 -16.79 -12.65 -3.12
C ALA A 10 -15.38 -12.09 -3.43
N ARG A 11 -15.16 -10.77 -3.32
CA ARG A 11 -13.86 -10.14 -3.59
C ARG A 11 -12.87 -10.33 -2.44
N GLY A 12 -11.63 -10.67 -2.77
CA GLY A 12 -10.55 -10.88 -1.81
C GLY A 12 -9.93 -9.58 -1.29
N LEU A 13 -10.51 -8.97 -0.23
CA LEU A 13 -10.04 -7.71 0.35
C LEU A 13 -8.74 -7.83 1.18
N LYS A 14 -8.39 -9.04 1.63
CA LYS A 14 -7.32 -9.27 2.61
C LYS A 14 -5.95 -8.77 2.10
N LYS A 15 -5.61 -9.07 0.84
CA LYS A 15 -4.31 -8.67 0.25
C LYS A 15 -4.20 -7.15 0.14
N LYS A 16 -5.23 -6.47 -0.39
CA LYS A 16 -5.24 -5.00 -0.53
C LYS A 16 -5.15 -4.30 0.81
N ARG A 17 -5.89 -4.77 1.83
CA ARG A 17 -5.80 -4.23 3.21
C ARG A 17 -4.40 -4.39 3.80
N ALA A 18 -3.78 -5.56 3.63
CA ALA A 18 -2.44 -5.81 4.14
C ALA A 18 -1.37 -4.97 3.43
N LEU A 19 -1.52 -4.70 2.13
CA LEU A 19 -0.65 -3.77 1.39
C LEU A 19 -0.83 -2.33 1.89
N ALA A 20 -2.07 -1.85 1.96
CA ALA A 20 -2.38 -0.49 2.41
C ALA A 20 -1.82 -0.18 3.82
N ILE A 21 -1.87 -1.13 4.75
CA ILE A 21 -1.30 -0.95 6.10
C ILE A 21 0.23 -0.78 6.03
N ARG A 22 0.91 -1.57 5.20
CA ARG A 22 2.38 -1.51 5.05
C ARG A 22 2.82 -0.24 4.34
N GLU A 23 2.13 0.15 3.27
CA GLU A 23 2.35 1.41 2.57
C GLU A 23 2.17 2.60 3.50
N PHE A 24 1.09 2.61 4.29
CA PHE A 24 0.82 3.67 5.27
C PHE A 24 1.92 3.79 6.32
N ALA A 25 2.38 2.65 6.88
CA ALA A 25 3.45 2.64 7.87
C ALA A 25 4.77 3.18 7.28
N LEU A 26 5.14 2.77 6.06
CA LEU A 26 6.32 3.28 5.37
C LEU A 26 6.19 4.79 5.06
N GLY A 27 5.01 5.25 4.66
CA GLY A 27 4.76 6.67 4.41
C GLY A 27 4.93 7.53 5.67
N LEU A 28 4.36 7.09 6.80
CA LEU A 28 4.53 7.78 8.09
C LEU A 28 6.00 7.81 8.53
N GLU A 29 6.72 6.70 8.39
CA GLU A 29 8.14 6.63 8.74
C GLU A 29 8.99 7.54 7.84
N GLY A 30 8.74 7.56 6.52
CA GLY A 30 9.44 8.45 5.60
C GLY A 30 9.24 9.93 5.94
N LEU A 31 8.01 10.32 6.31
CA LEU A 31 7.70 11.67 6.77
C LEU A 31 8.41 12.01 8.09
N ARG A 32 8.41 11.07 9.05
CA ARG A 32 9.14 11.24 10.32
C ARG A 32 10.63 11.49 10.08
N ARG A 33 11.29 10.62 9.31
CA ARG A 33 12.72 10.74 8.98
C ARG A 33 13.05 12.05 8.27
N PHE A 34 12.16 12.51 7.38
CA PHE A 34 12.30 13.80 6.72
C PHE A 34 12.25 14.98 7.70
N VAL A 35 11.24 14.99 8.59
CA VAL A 35 11.09 16.04 9.62
C VAL A 35 12.28 16.05 10.60
N ASP A 36 12.79 14.87 10.95
CA ASP A 36 13.96 14.71 11.83
C ASP A 36 15.30 15.02 11.13
N ARG A 37 15.25 15.41 9.85
CA ARG A 37 16.41 15.77 9.01
C ARG A 37 17.44 14.64 8.87
N GLU A 38 16.98 13.40 8.84
CA GLU A 38 17.82 12.26 8.50
C GLU A 38 18.38 12.38 7.07
N PRO A 39 19.52 11.71 6.76
CA PRO A 39 20.05 11.67 5.41
C PRO A 39 19.02 11.19 4.38
N LEU A 40 19.03 11.78 3.18
CA LEU A 40 18.03 11.54 2.14
C LEU A 40 17.83 10.05 1.80
N TYR A 41 18.89 9.25 1.82
CA TYR A 41 18.80 7.81 1.52
C TYR A 41 17.90 7.05 2.54
N ARG A 42 17.81 7.52 3.79
CA ARG A 42 16.93 6.95 4.82
C ARG A 42 15.46 7.28 4.57
N VAL A 43 15.17 8.45 4.04
CA VAL A 43 13.82 8.84 3.60
C VAL A 43 13.43 8.04 2.35
N HIS A 44 14.35 7.96 1.37
CA HIS A 44 14.13 7.23 0.13
C HIS A 44 13.97 5.73 0.32
N GLU A 45 14.60 5.13 1.33
CA GLU A 45 14.35 3.73 1.72
C GLU A 45 12.84 3.46 1.91
N CYS A 46 12.14 4.34 2.64
CA CYS A 46 10.69 4.24 2.85
C CYS A 46 9.90 4.48 1.57
N VAL A 47 10.25 5.51 0.79
CA VAL A 47 9.56 5.88 -0.46
C VAL A 47 9.66 4.77 -1.50
N PHE A 48 10.85 4.19 -1.69
CA PHE A 48 11.05 3.08 -2.61
C PHE A 48 10.41 1.78 -2.11
N GLY A 49 10.29 1.61 -0.79
CA GLY A 49 9.49 0.54 -0.20
C GLY A 49 8.03 0.62 -0.62
N VAL A 50 7.39 1.81 -0.57
CA VAL A 50 6.02 2.01 -1.05
C VAL A 50 5.90 1.70 -2.54
N LEU A 51 6.80 2.23 -3.37
CA LEU A 51 6.80 1.97 -4.81
C LEU A 51 6.93 0.46 -5.13
N SER A 52 7.70 -0.27 -4.33
CA SER A 52 7.86 -1.71 -4.47
C SER A 52 6.57 -2.47 -4.11
N LEU A 53 5.86 -2.03 -3.07
CA LEU A 53 4.57 -2.63 -2.68
C LEU A 53 3.47 -2.40 -3.72
N GLU A 54 3.45 -1.25 -4.39
CA GLU A 54 2.50 -0.94 -5.47
C GLU A 54 2.67 -1.84 -6.70
N SER A 55 3.82 -2.51 -6.84
CA SER A 55 4.07 -3.46 -7.93
C SER A 55 3.41 -4.83 -7.69
N GLU A 56 2.89 -5.09 -6.48
CA GLU A 56 2.21 -6.34 -6.15
C GLU A 56 0.83 -6.44 -6.81
N ALA A 57 0.60 -7.52 -7.57
CA ALA A 57 -0.68 -7.74 -8.22
C ALA A 57 -1.84 -7.82 -7.20
N VAL A 58 -2.80 -6.93 -7.34
CA VAL A 58 -4.07 -6.90 -6.61
C VAL A 58 -5.23 -6.82 -7.60
N ASP A 59 -6.45 -7.12 -7.15
CA ASP A 59 -7.65 -6.87 -7.97
C ASP A 59 -7.70 -5.36 -8.28
N PRO A 60 -7.63 -4.93 -9.56
CA PRO A 60 -7.59 -3.52 -9.93
C PRO A 60 -8.89 -2.78 -9.64
N ARG A 61 -9.94 -3.49 -9.21
CA ARG A 61 -11.24 -2.92 -8.81
C ARG A 61 -11.31 -2.65 -7.30
N LEU A 62 -10.19 -2.78 -6.57
CA LEU A 62 -10.06 -2.61 -5.13
C LEU A 62 -9.04 -1.52 -4.75
#